data_AF-A0AAD7Q7N2-F1
#
_entry.id   AF-A0AAD7Q7N2-F1
#
_cell.length_a   1.000
_cell.length_b   1.000
_cell.length_c   1.000
_cell.angle_alpha   90.00
_cell.angle_beta   90.00
_cell.angle_gamma   90.00
#
_symmetry.space_group_name_H-M   'P 1'
#
loop_
_entity.id
_entity.type
_entity.pdbx_description
1 polymer ?
#
loop_
_entity_poly.entity_id
_entity_poly.type
_entity_poly.pdbx_seq_one_letter_code
_entity_poly.pdbx_strand_id
1 'polypeptide(L)'
;MLSDANFIEVFLNMPMELCEARDAKGLYKLARTGKIKGFTGIDDPYEPPVNCEIEIQQTDGICPPASAMAGQVVSYLEDKGFLQYQ
;
A
#
# COMPACT_ATOMS: atom_id res chain seq x y z
N MET A 1 10.14 -20.91 -4.71
CA MET A 1 10.62 -19.62 -4.20
C MET A 1 11.06 -18.80 -5.40
N LEU A 2 10.57 -17.56 -5.54
CA LEU A 2 11.14 -16.62 -6.50
C LEU A 2 12.55 -16.25 -6.02
N SER A 3 13.48 -15.97 -6.94
CA SER A 3 14.77 -15.38 -6.57
C SER A 3 14.54 -13.95 -6.07
N ASP A 4 15.25 -13.54 -5.01
CA ASP A 4 15.15 -12.20 -4.40
C ASP A 4 15.27 -11.04 -5.40
N ALA A 5 15.93 -11.26 -6.54
CA ALA A 5 16.06 -10.27 -7.60
C ALA A 5 14.79 -10.04 -8.45
N ASN A 6 13.71 -10.80 -8.27
CA ASN A 6 12.51 -10.75 -9.11
C ASN A 6 11.20 -10.49 -8.34
N PHE A 7 11.28 -10.17 -7.05
CA PHE A 7 10.14 -9.79 -6.23
C PHE A 7 10.37 -8.40 -5.67
N ILE A 8 9.36 -7.54 -5.77
CA ILE A 8 9.42 -6.15 -5.33
C ILE A 8 8.18 -5.93 -4.48
N GLU A 9 8.38 -5.77 -3.17
CA GLU A 9 7.32 -5.46 -2.23
C GLU A 9 7.03 -3.95 -2.23
N VAL A 10 5.77 -3.59 -2.45
CA VAL A 10 5.30 -2.20 -2.46
C VAL A 10 4.34 -2.00 -1.29
N PHE A 11 4.78 -1.26 -0.29
CA PHE A 11 3.99 -0.92 0.88
C PHE A 11 3.27 0.41 0.69
N LEU A 12 1.94 0.40 0.73
CA LEU A 12 1.16 1.63 0.85
C LEU A 12 0.99 1.98 2.33
N ASN A 13 1.94 2.75 2.87
CA ASN A 13 1.89 3.26 4.23
C ASN A 13 0.93 4.46 4.34
N MET A 14 -0.37 4.16 4.19
CA MET A 14 -1.43 5.14 4.35
C MET A 14 -1.99 5.08 5.78
N PRO A 15 -2.25 6.23 6.43
CA PRO A 15 -2.89 6.25 7.74
C PRO A 15 -4.24 5.53 7.73
N MET A 16 -4.55 4.83 8.82
CA MET A 16 -5.81 4.12 8.99
C MET A 16 -7.01 5.05 8.82
N GLU A 17 -6.91 6.26 9.36
CA GLU A 17 -7.97 7.28 9.35
C GLU A 17 -8.31 7.69 7.91
N LEU A 18 -7.31 7.77 7.02
CA LEU A 18 -7.52 8.06 5.61
C LEU A 18 -8.23 6.90 4.90
N CYS A 19 -7.82 5.67 5.20
CA CYS A 19 -8.42 4.46 4.64
C CYS A 19 -9.88 4.30 5.07
N GLU A 20 -10.16 4.50 6.36
CA GLU A 20 -11.50 4.46 6.94
C GLU A 20 -12.37 5.63 6.47
N ALA A 21 -11.81 6.84 6.27
CA ALA A 21 -12.57 7.95 5.71
C ALA A 21 -13.00 7.71 4.25
N ARG A 22 -12.19 6.98 3.48
CA ARG A 22 -12.51 6.63 2.08
C ARG A 22 -13.63 5.60 1.99
N ASP A 23 -13.58 4.58 2.86
CA ASP A 23 -14.50 3.44 2.97
C ASP A 23 -15.31 3.13 1.69
N ALA A 24 -14.61 2.90 0.58
CA ALA A 24 -15.22 2.89 -0.77
C ALA A 24 -16.33 1.84 -0.94
N LYS A 25 -16.35 0.84 -0.06
CA LYS A 25 -17.29 -0.29 -0.07
C LYS A 25 -18.17 -0.35 1.19
N GLY A 26 -18.03 0.58 2.14
CA GLY A 26 -18.76 0.54 3.41
C GLY A 26 -18.27 -0.54 4.38
N LEU A 27 -17.11 -1.15 4.14
CA LEU A 27 -16.61 -2.28 4.92
C LEU A 27 -16.10 -1.85 6.30
N TYR A 28 -15.44 -0.69 6.40
CA TYR A 28 -15.02 -0.15 7.70
C TYR A 28 -16.23 0.12 8.58
N LYS A 29 -17.29 0.73 8.02
CA LYS A 29 -18.56 0.93 8.74
C LYS A 29 -19.18 -0.38 9.23
N LEU A 30 -19.15 -1.44 8.43
CA LEU A 30 -19.67 -2.76 8.83
C LEU A 30 -18.80 -3.40 9.92
N ALA A 31 -17.48 -3.28 9.83
CA ALA A 31 -16.54 -3.76 10.85
C ALA A 31 -16.73 -3.03 12.18
N ARG A 32 -16.83 -1.70 12.17
CA ARG A 32 -17.10 -0.87 13.37
C ARG A 32 -18.42 -1.21 14.05
N THR A 33 -19.42 -1.68 13.30
CA THR A 33 -20.70 -2.15 13.85
C THR A 33 -20.70 -3.63 14.25
N GLY A 34 -19.56 -4.31 14.18
CA GLY A 34 -19.40 -5.71 14.57
C GLY A 34 -20.05 -6.72 13.62
N LYS A 35 -20.50 -6.27 12.44
CA LYS A 35 -21.09 -7.14 11.41
C LYS A 35 -20.03 -7.94 10.64
N ILE A 36 -18.81 -7.43 10.60
CA ILE A 36 -17.63 -8.13 10.10
C ILE A 36 -16.66 -8.27 11.28
N LYS A 37 -16.13 -9.48 11.49
CA LYS A 37 -15.10 -9.79 12.48
C LYS A 37 -13.81 -10.18 11.76
N GLY A 38 -12.67 -10.01 12.43
CA GLY A 38 -11.36 -10.28 11.86
C GLY A 38 -11.02 -9.32 10.72
N PHE A 39 -11.45 -8.06 10.83
CA PHE A 39 -11.17 -7.03 9.86
C PHE A 39 -9.82 -6.38 10.17
N THR A 40 -8.89 -6.56 9.26
CA THR A 40 -7.53 -6.01 9.33
C THR A 40 -7.55 -4.49 9.56
N GLY A 41 -6.84 -4.04 10.59
CA GLY A 41 -6.80 -2.64 11.01
C GLY A 41 -7.87 -2.22 12.02
N ILE A 42 -8.82 -3.11 12.34
CA ILE A 42 -9.91 -2.85 13.31
C ILE A 42 -9.82 -3.82 14.48
N ASP A 43 -10.06 -5.11 14.24
CA ASP A 43 -10.05 -6.17 15.25
C ASP A 43 -9.05 -7.30 14.91
N ASP A 44 -8.33 -7.16 13.80
CA ASP A 44 -7.19 -8.00 13.40
C ASP A 44 -6.00 -7.08 13.02
N PRO A 45 -4.73 -7.39 13.35
CA PRO A 45 -3.62 -6.50 13.09
C PRO A 45 -3.23 -6.47 11.60
N TYR A 46 -2.70 -5.34 11.15
CA TYR A 46 -1.92 -5.27 9.92
C TYR A 46 -0.44 -5.31 10.31
N GLU A 47 0.32 -6.24 9.72
CA GLU A 47 1.76 -6.35 9.94
C GLU A 47 2.47 -5.63 8.78
N PRO A 48 2.97 -4.38 8.99
CA PRO A 48 3.70 -3.69 7.95
C PRO A 48 5.01 -4.43 7.62
N PRO A 49 5.46 -4.37 6.35
CA PRO A 49 6.70 -5.04 5.97
C PRO A 49 7.90 -4.44 6.67
N VAL A 50 8.84 -5.29 7.07
CA VAL A 50 10.07 -4.87 7.78
C VAL A 50 11.07 -4.23 6.82
N ASN A 51 11.08 -4.65 5.55
CA ASN A 51 12.05 -4.20 4.55
C ASN A 51 11.45 -4.27 3.14
N CYS A 52 10.44 -3.44 2.87
CA CYS A 52 9.88 -3.34 1.52
C CYS A 52 10.82 -2.56 0.59
N GLU A 53 10.83 -2.92 -0.69
CA GLU A 53 11.61 -2.22 -1.71
C GLU A 53 11.07 -0.82 -2.01
N ILE A 54 9.74 -0.65 -1.94
CA ILE A 54 9.07 0.63 -2.20
C ILE A 54 8.06 0.91 -1.10
N GLU A 55 8.26 2.02 -0.40
CA GLU A 55 7.27 2.57 0.53
C GLU A 55 6.62 3.82 -0.07
N ILE A 56 5.29 3.83 -0.11
CA ILE A 56 4.49 4.94 -0.60
C ILE A 56 3.67 5.48 0.58
N GLN A 57 3.90 6.74 0.92
CA GLN A 57 3.24 7.42 2.04
C GLN A 57 2.65 8.76 1.61
N GLN A 58 1.81 9.34 2.47
CA GLN A 58 1.36 10.72 2.29
C GLN A 58 2.53 11.70 2.51
N THR A 59 2.51 12.82 1.79
CA THR A 59 3.47 13.92 1.97
C THR A 59 2.71 15.13 2.49
N ASP A 60 3.16 15.69 3.62
CA ASP A 60 2.50 16.83 4.29
C ASP A 60 1.00 16.61 4.56
N GLY A 61 0.63 15.37 4.89
CA GLY A 61 -0.77 14.98 5.15
C GLY A 61 -1.64 14.83 3.90
N ILE A 62 -1.03 14.89 2.71
CA ILE A 62 -1.73 14.78 1.43
C ILE A 62 -1.39 13.43 0.79
N CYS A 63 -2.42 12.65 0.47
CA CYS A 63 -2.24 11.42 -0.30
C CYS A 63 -1.85 11.77 -1.74
N PRO A 64 -0.74 11.22 -2.27
CA PRO A 64 -0.39 11.41 -3.66
C PRO A 64 -1.46 10.83 -4.61
N PRO A 65 -1.63 11.41 -5.81
CA PRO A 65 -2.49 10.82 -6.82
C PRO A 65 -1.92 9.49 -7.30
N ALA A 66 -2.80 8.62 -7.81
CA ALA A 66 -2.41 7.29 -8.29
C ALA A 66 -1.32 7.34 -9.38
N SER A 67 -1.32 8.36 -10.24
CA SER A 67 -0.28 8.56 -11.25
C SER A 67 1.10 8.84 -10.66
N ALA A 68 1.18 9.61 -9.57
CA ALA A 68 2.46 9.89 -8.90
C ALA A 68 2.98 8.64 -8.17
N MET A 69 2.09 7.90 -7.50
CA MET A 69 2.43 6.62 -6.86
C MET A 69 2.92 5.58 -7.87
N ALA A 70 2.24 5.47 -9.01
CA ALA A 70 2.67 4.60 -10.12
C ALA A 70 4.01 5.07 -10.70
N GLY A 71 4.23 6.38 -10.81
CA GLY A 71 5.51 6.96 -11.22
C GLY A 71 6.66 6.52 -10.33
N GLN A 72 6.48 6.50 -9.00
CA GLN A 72 7.50 6.02 -8.06
C GLN A 72 7.86 4.55 -8.30
N VAL A 73 6.86 3.70 -8.58
CA VAL A 73 7.09 2.29 -8.93
C VAL A 73 7.83 2.17 -10.25
N VAL A 74 7.44 2.93 -11.27
CA VAL A 74 8.11 2.93 -12.58
C VAL A 74 9.57 3.36 -12.45
N SER A 75 9.85 4.47 -11.74
CA SER A 75 11.22 4.94 -11.53
C SER A 75 12.09 3.88 -10.83
N TYR A 76 11.55 3.19 -9.82
CA TYR A 76 12.26 2.08 -9.19
C TYR A 76 12.61 0.97 -10.20
N LEU A 77 11.66 0.61 -11.07
CA LEU A 77 11.87 -0.43 -12.08
C LEU A 77 12.89 0.00 -13.14
N GLU A 78 12.91 1.28 -13.54
CA GLU A 78 13.92 1.85 -14.43
C GLU A 78 15.32 1.80 -13.79
N ASP A 79 15.44 2.27 -12.54
CA ASP A 79 16.70 2.33 -11.79
C ASP A 79 17.31 0.94 -11.57
N LYS A 80 16.46 -0.08 -11.39
CA LYS A 80 16.89 -1.49 -11.28
C LYS A 80 17.11 -2.18 -12.62
N GLY A 81 16.85 -1.49 -13.74
CA GLY A 81 17.09 -2.00 -15.08
C GLY A 81 16.04 -2.99 -15.59
N PHE A 82 14.86 -3.05 -14.97
CA PHE A 82 13.77 -3.94 -15.42
C PHE A 82 13.06 -3.42 -16.68
N LEU A 83 13.18 -2.12 -16.98
CA LEU A 83 12.46 -1.47 -18.08
C LEU A 83 13.35 -1.10 -19.28
N GLN A 84 14.48 -1.79 -19.48
CA GLN A 84 15.32 -1.58 -20.66
C GLN A 84 14.58 -1.98 -21.94
N TYR A 85 14.66 -1.14 -22.96
CA TYR A 85 14.28 -1.51 -24.32
C TYR A 85 15.29 -2.54 -24.85
N GLN A 86 14.79 -3.71 -25.25
CA GLN A 86 15.48 -4.60 -26.20
C GLN A 86 15.31 -4.09 -27.62
#